data_AF-A0A530L723-F1
#
_entry.id   AF-A0A530L723-F1
#
_cell.length_a   1.000
_cell.length_b   1.000
_cell.length_c   1.000
_cell.angle_alpha   90.00
_cell.angle_beta   90.00
_cell.angle_gamma   90.00
#
_symmetry.space_group_name_H-M   'P 1'
#
loop_
_entity.id
_entity.type
_entity.pdbx_description
1 polymer ?
#
loop_
_entity_poly.entity_id
_entity_poly.type
_entity_poly.pdbx_seq_one_letter_code
_entity_poly.pdbx_strand_id
1 'polypeptide(L)'
;RDNLRSTEAGLKYFVLGALSSGMLLYGISLVYGYTGNTGFQEIAAALSGGERQLGLVFGLVFVLAGLAFKISAVPFHMWTPDVYEGAPTPVTAFLAAAPKMAAMAL
;
A
#
# COMPACT_ATOMS: atom_id res chain seq x y z
N ARG A 1 4.64 20.14 15.83
CA ARG A 1 3.63 19.98 16.90
C ARG A 1 2.84 21.27 17.05
N ASP A 2 3.53 22.40 17.20
CA ASP A 2 2.87 23.71 17.37
C ASP A 2 2.27 24.28 16.07
N ASN A 3 2.62 23.70 14.91
CA ASN A 3 1.96 23.99 13.63
C ASN A 3 0.80 23.02 13.38
N LEU A 4 -0.41 23.55 13.36
CA LEU A 4 -1.66 22.80 13.13
C LEU A 4 -1.67 22.05 11.79
N ARG A 5 -1.20 22.67 10.70
CA ARG A 5 -1.16 22.02 9.37
C ARG A 5 -0.24 20.81 9.34
N SER A 6 0.90 20.91 10.02
CA SER A 6 1.84 19.78 10.12
C SER A 6 1.28 18.63 10.96
N THR A 7 0.55 18.95 12.03
CA THR A 7 -0.13 17.94 12.85
C THR A 7 -1.26 17.25 12.08
N GLU A 8 -2.06 18.01 11.31
CA GLU A 8 -3.11 17.47 10.44
C GLU A 8 -2.55 16.56 9.35
N ALA A 9 -1.50 16.98 8.65
CA ALA A 9 -0.81 16.17 7.65
C ALA A 9 -0.28 14.85 8.24
N GLY A 10 0.35 14.92 9.42
CA GLY A 10 0.81 13.72 10.12
C GLY A 10 -0.33 12.75 10.44
N LEU A 11 -1.46 13.26 10.94
CA LEU A 11 -2.64 12.45 11.25
C LEU A 11 -3.25 11.81 10.00
N LYS A 12 -3.42 12.58 8.92
CA LYS A 12 -3.93 12.07 7.63
C LYS A 12 -3.03 10.96 7.09
N TYR A 13 -1.71 11.17 7.08
CA TYR A 13 -0.76 10.15 6.64
C TYR A 13 -0.83 8.89 7.50
N PHE A 14 -0.89 9.03 8.82
CA PHE A 14 -0.96 7.90 9.75
C PHE A 14 -2.22 7.07 9.53
N VAL A 15 -3.40 7.69 9.52
CA VAL A 15 -4.68 6.97 9.39
C VAL A 15 -4.79 6.30 8.02
N LEU A 16 -4.49 7.02 6.93
CA LEU A 16 -4.55 6.48 5.58
C LEU A 16 -3.47 5.40 5.35
N GLY A 17 -2.28 5.59 5.93
CA GLY A 17 -1.21 4.60 5.91
C GLY A 17 -1.54 3.33 6.68
N ALA A 18 -2.20 3.43 7.83
CA ALA A 18 -2.70 2.29 8.59
C ALA A 18 -3.78 1.52 7.81
N LEU A 19 -4.71 2.23 7.16
CA LEU A 19 -5.72 1.61 6.30
C LEU A 19 -5.08 0.85 5.12
N SER A 20 -4.14 1.48 4.41
CA SER A 20 -3.38 0.84 3.33
C SER A 20 -2.64 -0.41 3.80
N SER A 21 -2.03 -0.35 4.99
CA SER A 21 -1.31 -1.50 5.56
C SER A 21 -2.27 -2.62 5.96
N GLY A 22 -3.45 -2.29 6.47
CA GLY A 22 -4.52 -3.25 6.75
C GLY A 22 -5.04 -3.93 5.47
N MET A 23 -5.26 -3.17 4.40
CA MET A 23 -5.64 -3.73 3.09
C MET A 23 -4.56 -4.67 2.55
N LEU A 24 -3.29 -4.25 2.58
CA LEU A 24 -2.16 -5.07 2.15
C LEU A 24 -2.12 -6.39 2.94
N LEU A 25 -2.20 -6.32 4.27
CA LEU A 25 -2.13 -7.49 5.13
C LEU A 25 -3.32 -8.44 4.91
N TYR A 26 -4.52 -7.90 4.74
CA TYR A 26 -5.71 -8.72 4.44
C TYR A 26 -5.61 -9.35 3.04
N GLY A 27 -5.06 -8.64 2.06
CA GLY A 27 -4.76 -9.18 0.73
C GLY A 27 -3.76 -10.34 0.79
N ILE A 28 -2.67 -10.19 1.54
CA ILE A 28 -1.69 -11.26 1.79
C ILE A 28 -2.36 -12.45 2.48
N SER A 29 -3.21 -12.21 3.48
CA SER A 29 -3.95 -13.27 4.17
C SER A 29 -4.87 -14.05 3.23
N LEU A 30 -5.54 -13.37 2.30
CA LEU A 30 -6.39 -14.04 1.30
C LEU A 30 -5.56 -14.84 0.30
N VAL A 31 -4.46 -14.27 -0.20
CA VAL A 31 -3.54 -14.99 -1.10
C VAL A 31 -3.05 -16.27 -0.42
N TYR A 32 -2.54 -16.15 0.81
CA TYR A 32 -2.12 -17.31 1.59
C TYR A 32 -3.27 -18.30 1.85
N GLY A 33 -4.48 -17.83 2.15
CA GLY A 33 -5.63 -18.69 2.38
C GLY A 33 -6.04 -19.55 1.18
N TYR A 34 -5.81 -19.06 -0.05
CA TYR A 34 -6.15 -19.78 -1.28
C TYR A 34 -4.97 -20.56 -1.88
N THR A 35 -3.74 -20.09 -1.71
CA THR A 35 -2.55 -20.77 -2.27
C THR A 35 -1.85 -21.68 -1.27
N GLY A 36 -2.04 -21.47 0.05
CA GLY A 36 -1.27 -22.12 1.11
C GLY A 36 0.19 -21.69 1.18
N ASN A 37 0.60 -20.68 0.40
CA ASN A 37 1.99 -20.33 0.18
C ASN A 37 2.21 -18.81 0.29
N THR A 38 3.40 -18.41 0.71
CA THR A 38 3.86 -17.01 0.72
C THR A 38 4.94 -16.73 -0.32
N GLY A 39 5.48 -17.78 -0.95
CA GLY A 39 6.49 -17.67 -2.00
C GLY A 39 5.88 -17.25 -3.34
N PHE A 40 6.56 -16.34 -4.04
CA PHE A 40 6.06 -15.79 -5.30
C PHE A 40 5.96 -16.83 -6.42
N GLN A 41 6.87 -17.81 -6.45
CA GLN A 41 6.86 -18.86 -7.48
C GLN A 41 5.64 -19.77 -7.33
N GLU A 42 5.33 -20.16 -6.10
CA GLU A 42 4.19 -21.01 -5.75
C GLU A 42 2.87 -20.27 -5.97
N ILE A 43 2.80 -18.98 -5.61
CA ILE A 43 1.65 -18.12 -5.90
C ILE A 43 1.43 -18.01 -7.42
N ALA A 44 2.49 -17.81 -8.21
CA ALA A 44 2.41 -17.75 -9.67
C ALA A 44 1.97 -19.08 -10.30
N ALA A 45 2.43 -20.21 -9.74
CA ALA A 45 1.99 -21.54 -10.17
C ALA A 45 0.49 -21.76 -9.87
N ALA A 46 0.03 -21.35 -8.67
CA ALA A 46 -1.38 -21.43 -8.30
C ALA A 46 -2.30 -20.57 -9.21
N LEU A 47 -1.76 -19.47 -9.75
CA LEU A 47 -2.48 -18.60 -10.69
C LEU A 47 -2.55 -19.14 -12.13
N SER A 48 -1.62 -20.02 -12.52
CA SER A 48 -1.51 -20.54 -13.89
C SER A 48 -2.14 -21.92 -14.08
N GLY A 49 -2.24 -22.72 -13.02
CA GLY A 49 -2.62 -24.15 -13.10
C GLY A 49 -4.11 -24.50 -12.92
N GLY A 50 -5.02 -23.55 -12.65
CA GLY A 50 -6.41 -23.89 -12.29
C GLY A 50 -7.46 -22.83 -12.64
N GLU A 51 -8.74 -23.13 -12.33
CA GLU A 51 -9.83 -22.17 -12.42
C GLU A 51 -9.56 -20.94 -11.55
N ARG A 52 -9.89 -19.76 -12.08
CA ARG A 52 -9.58 -18.49 -11.44
C ARG A 52 -10.51 -18.26 -10.25
N GLN A 53 -9.99 -18.52 -9.06
CA GLN A 53 -10.72 -18.37 -7.80
C GLN A 53 -10.91 -16.88 -7.50
N LEU A 54 -12.17 -16.44 -7.39
CA LEU A 54 -12.50 -15.03 -7.14
C LEU A 54 -11.84 -14.48 -5.88
N GLY A 55 -11.78 -15.26 -4.80
CA GLY A 55 -11.16 -14.81 -3.56
C GLY A 55 -9.65 -14.55 -3.67
N LEU A 56 -8.93 -15.32 -4.51
CA LEU A 56 -7.52 -15.05 -4.81
C LEU A 56 -7.37 -13.73 -5.60
N VAL A 57 -8.27 -13.46 -6.55
CA VAL A 57 -8.30 -12.19 -7.28
C VAL A 57 -8.54 -11.02 -6.31
N PHE A 58 -9.49 -11.14 -5.38
CA PHE A 58 -9.72 -10.13 -4.34
C PHE A 58 -8.48 -9.92 -3.46
N GLY A 59 -7.81 -11.00 -3.06
CA GLY A 59 -6.54 -10.91 -2.32
C GLY A 59 -5.49 -10.11 -3.07
N LEU A 60 -5.27 -10.42 -4.35
CA LEU A 60 -4.33 -9.69 -5.20
C LEU A 60 -4.71 -8.22 -5.37
N VAL A 61 -5.99 -7.90 -5.57
CA VAL A 61 -6.47 -6.50 -5.66
C VAL A 61 -6.15 -5.74 -4.38
N PHE A 62 -6.31 -6.34 -3.21
CA PHE A 62 -6.01 -5.71 -1.93
C PHE A 62 -4.50 -5.50 -1.72
N VAL A 63 -3.68 -6.47 -2.13
CA VAL A 63 -2.21 -6.32 -2.16
C VAL A 63 -1.81 -5.15 -3.05
N LEU A 64 -2.33 -5.12 -4.28
CA LEU A 64 -2.03 -4.07 -5.26
C LEU A 64 -2.53 -2.70 -4.79
N ALA A 65 -3.70 -2.62 -4.17
CA ALA A 65 -4.22 -1.37 -3.60
C ALA A 65 -3.30 -0.84 -2.47
N GLY A 66 -2.83 -1.73 -1.59
CA GLY A 66 -1.87 -1.39 -0.54
C GLY A 66 -0.55 -0.86 -1.09
N LEU A 67 0.01 -1.52 -2.11
CA LEU A 67 1.24 -1.08 -2.78
C LEU A 67 1.04 0.22 -3.56
N ALA A 68 -0.06 0.35 -4.31
CA ALA A 68 -0.42 1.54 -5.07
C ALA A 68 -0.53 2.79 -4.18
N PHE A 69 -1.08 2.65 -2.97
CA PHE A 69 -1.10 3.72 -1.97
C PHE A 69 0.31 4.20 -1.58
N LYS A 70 1.26 3.27 -1.39
CA LYS A 70 2.65 3.59 -0.99
C LYS A 70 3.40 4.39 -2.05
N ILE A 71 3.09 4.17 -3.33
CA ILE A 71 3.69 4.91 -4.44
C ILE A 71 2.87 6.14 -4.89
N SER A 72 1.76 6.45 -4.21
CA SER A 72 0.84 7.53 -4.60
C SER A 72 0.21 7.34 -5.98
N ALA A 73 -0.08 6.11 -6.40
CA ALA A 73 -0.71 5.84 -7.69
C ALA A 73 -2.21 6.18 -7.67
N VAL A 74 -2.76 6.60 -8.81
CA VAL A 74 -4.21 6.77 -9.01
C VAL A 74 -4.88 5.38 -8.96
N PRO A 75 -6.01 5.20 -8.25
CA PRO A 75 -6.82 6.17 -7.50
C PRO A 75 -6.46 6.34 -6.01
N PHE A 76 -5.37 5.78 -5.51
CA PHE A 76 -4.98 5.71 -4.08
C PHE A 76 -4.06 6.85 -3.61
N HIS A 77 -4.06 8.00 -4.30
CA HIS A 77 -3.13 9.12 -4.07
C HIS A 77 -3.66 10.18 -3.09
N MET A 78 -4.86 10.00 -2.50
CA MET A 78 -5.57 11.05 -1.76
C MET A 78 -4.77 11.67 -0.60
N TRP A 79 -3.84 10.90 -0.01
CA TRP A 79 -2.99 11.40 1.07
C TRP A 79 -1.89 12.36 0.59
N THR A 80 -1.46 12.25 -0.66
CA THR A 80 -0.19 12.81 -1.13
C THR A 80 -0.20 14.35 -1.20
N PRO A 81 -1.21 15.02 -1.80
CA PRO A 81 -1.23 16.48 -1.87
C PRO A 81 -1.22 17.14 -0.48
N ASP A 82 -2.15 16.73 0.39
CA ASP A 82 -2.33 17.29 1.73
C ASP A 82 -1.09 17.09 2.62
N VAL A 83 -0.45 15.92 2.52
CA VAL A 83 0.71 15.60 3.34
C VAL A 83 1.95 16.33 2.83
N TYR A 84 2.11 16.50 1.52
CA TYR A 84 3.25 17.22 0.96
C TYR A 84 3.19 18.71 1.26
N GLU A 85 1.99 19.30 1.25
CA GLU A 85 1.79 20.70 1.62
C GLU A 85 1.93 20.93 3.12
N GLY A 86 1.37 20.05 3.96
CA GLY A 86 1.32 20.27 5.40
C GLY A 86 2.60 19.88 6.15
N ALA A 87 3.40 18.95 5.63
CA ALA A 87 4.61 18.48 6.31
C ALA A 87 5.81 19.43 6.10
N PRO A 88 6.78 19.46 7.04
CA PRO A 88 8.04 20.19 6.83
C PRO A 88 8.79 19.69 5.60
N THR A 89 9.43 20.60 4.85
CA THR A 89 10.12 20.29 3.58
C THR A 89 11.05 19.07 3.63
N PRO A 90 11.88 18.85 4.67
CA PRO A 90 12.73 17.66 4.72
C PRO A 90 11.94 16.34 4.83
N VAL A 91 10.79 16.38 5.53
CA VAL A 91 9.89 15.21 5.67
C VAL A 91 9.20 14.92 4.35
N THR A 92 8.71 15.96 3.66
CA THR A 92 8.12 15.83 2.32
C THR A 92 9.13 15.25 1.33
N ALA A 93 10.37 15.74 1.33
CA ALA A 93 11.43 15.23 0.47
C ALA A 93 11.72 13.74 0.74
N PHE A 94 11.78 13.33 2.01
CA PHE A 94 11.96 11.92 2.37
C PHE A 94 10.79 11.05 1.89
N LEU A 95 9.55 11.45 2.17
CA LEU A 95 8.34 10.71 1.78
C LEU A 95 8.13 10.67 0.26
N ALA A 96 8.65 11.65 -0.48
CA ALA A 96 8.57 11.70 -1.93
C ALA A 96 9.53 10.73 -2.63
N ALA A 97 10.61 10.31 -1.97
CA ALA A 97 11.64 9.48 -2.58
C ALA A 97 11.72 8.08 -1.95
N ALA A 98 12.18 7.98 -0.69
CA ALA A 98 12.63 6.71 -0.12
C ALA A 98 11.52 5.63 -0.07
N PRO A 99 10.30 5.91 0.45
CA PRO A 99 9.23 4.91 0.48
C PRO A 99 8.76 4.49 -0.91
N LYS A 100 8.77 5.41 -1.89
CA LYS A 100 8.33 5.12 -3.26
C LYS A 100 9.32 4.21 -3.97
N MET A 101 10.62 4.48 -3.84
CA MET A 101 11.65 3.60 -4.39
C MET A 101 11.59 2.21 -3.77
N ALA A 102 11.44 2.12 -2.43
CA ALA A 102 11.31 0.84 -1.75
C ALA A 102 10.09 0.04 -2.23
N ALA A 103 8.94 0.70 -2.41
CA ALA A 103 7.72 0.05 -2.89
C ALA A 103 7.80 -0.36 -4.38
N MET A 104 8.53 0.38 -5.22
CA MET A 104 8.74 0.03 -6.64
C MET A 104 9.74 -1.11 -6.84
N ALA A 105 10.63 -1.36 -5.87
CA ALA A 105 11.63 -2.42 -5.95
C ALA A 105 11.10 -3.81 -5.52
N LEU A 106 9.92 -3.86 -4.90
CA LEU A 106 9.19 -5.10 -4.56
C LEU A 106 8.53 -5.70 -5.79
#